data_AF-A0A7W4NRX8-F1
#
_entry.id   AF-A0A7W4NRX8-F1
#
_cell.length_a   1.000
_cell.length_b   1.000
_cell.length_c   1.000
_cell.angle_alpha   90.00
_cell.angle_beta   90.00
_cell.angle_gamma   90.00
#
_symmetry.space_group_name_H-M   'P 1'
#
loop_
_entity.id
_entity.type
_entity.pdbx_description
1 polymer ?
#
loop_
_entity_poly.entity_id
_entity_poly.type
_entity_poly.pdbx_seq_one_letter_code
_entity_poly.pdbx_strand_id
1 'polypeptide(L)' 'MAEIVNLRQARKRRVRAEQAAVAATNRALHGRTAAERERDRQEAERARRTLDGAHLDGGPEGDTPA' A
#
# COMPACT_ATOMS: atom_id res chain seq x y z
N MET A 1 -18.00 -20.36 -43.36
CA MET A 1 -18.36 -19.98 -41.98
C MET A 1 -17.33 -18.95 -41.53
N ALA A 2 -17.74 -17.69 -41.35
CA ALA A 2 -16.80 -16.63 -41.03
C ALA A 2 -16.64 -16.51 -39.51
N GLU A 3 -15.39 -16.43 -39.03
CA GLU A 3 -15.09 -16.25 -37.62
C GLU A 3 -15.26 -14.77 -37.25
N ILE A 4 -16.37 -14.44 -36.60
CA ILE A 4 -16.70 -13.06 -36.22
C ILE A 4 -15.93 -12.72 -34.94
N VAL A 5 -14.80 -12.03 -35.11
CA VAL A 5 -13.99 -11.56 -33.98
C VAL A 5 -14.48 -10.19 -33.47
N ASN A 6 -14.74 -10.12 -32.17
CA ASN A 6 -15.14 -8.86 -31.54
C ASN A 6 -13.92 -7.95 -31.29
N LEU A 7 -13.73 -6.97 -32.16
CA LEU A 7 -12.61 -6.02 -32.08
C LEU A 7 -12.62 -5.18 -30.79
N ARG A 8 -13.78 -4.90 -30.19
CA ARG A 8 -13.87 -4.18 -28.90
C ARG A 8 -13.26 -5.02 -27.78
N GLN A 9 -13.57 -6.32 -27.73
CA GLN A 9 -12.98 -7.21 -26.74
C GLN A 9 -11.48 -7.39 -26.95
N ALA A 10 -11.04 -7.53 -28.20
CA ALA A 10 -9.63 -7.63 -28.55
C ALA A 10 -8.83 -6.39 -28.09
N ARG A 11 -9.35 -5.18 -28.36
CA ARG A 11 -8.76 -3.92 -27.87
C ARG A 11 -8.70 -3.87 -26.34
N LYS A 12 -9.79 -4.26 -25.65
CA LYS A 12 -9.84 -4.27 -24.18
C LYS A 12 -8.80 -5.23 -23.58
N ARG A 13 -8.59 -6.39 -24.21
CA ARG A 13 -7.56 -7.36 -23.79
C ARG A 13 -6.15 -6.77 -23.95
N ARG A 14 -5.86 -6.12 -25.08
CA ARG A 14 -4.58 -5.42 -25.32
C ARG A 14 -4.29 -4.37 -24.25
N VAL A 15 -5.24 -3.48 -23.98
CA VAL A 15 -5.09 -2.44 -22.95
C VAL A 15 -4.78 -3.04 -21.57
N ARG A 16 -5.48 -4.12 -21.19
CA ARG A 16 -5.19 -4.80 -19.92
C ARG A 16 -3.81 -5.44 -19.87
N ALA A 17 -3.36 -6.03 -20.98
CA ALA A 17 -2.02 -6.61 -21.07
C ALA A 17 -0.93 -5.53 -20.95
N GLU A 18 -1.10 -4.39 -21.62
CA GLU A 18 -0.20 -3.23 -21.51
C GLU A 18 -0.14 -2.71 -20.07
N GLN A 19 -1.29 -2.54 -19.40
CA GLN A 19 -1.35 -2.15 -17.99
C GLN A 19 -0.64 -3.15 -17.07
N ALA A 20 -0.80 -4.45 -17.32
CA ALA A 20 -0.14 -5.50 -16.54
C ALA A 20 1.39 -5.47 -16.72
N ALA A 21 1.87 -5.23 -17.95
CA ALA A 21 3.29 -5.09 -18.25
C ALA A 21 3.89 -3.86 -17.54
N VAL A 22 3.22 -2.70 -17.62
CA VAL A 22 3.64 -1.49 -16.89
C VAL A 22 3.67 -1.75 -15.38
N ALA A 23 2.66 -2.44 -14.83
CA ALA A 23 2.63 -2.79 -13.42
C ALA A 23 3.76 -3.76 -13.01
N ALA A 24 4.19 -4.65 -13.90
CA ALA A 24 5.33 -5.53 -13.66
C ALA A 24 6.65 -4.75 -13.69
N THR A 25 6.84 -3.85 -14.67
CA THR A 25 8.00 -2.95 -14.73
C THR A 25 8.09 -2.06 -13.49
N ASN A 26 6.97 -1.47 -13.06
CA ASN A 26 6.95 -0.64 -11.85
C ASN A 26 7.28 -1.44 -10.58
N ARG A 27 6.84 -2.72 -10.50
CA ARG A 27 7.23 -3.62 -9.41
C ARG A 27 8.73 -3.91 -9.42
N ALA A 28 9.32 -4.13 -10.59
CA ALA A 28 10.76 -4.37 -10.73
C ALA A 28 11.60 -3.11 -10.42
N LEU A 29 11.18 -1.94 -10.91
CA LEU A 29 11.93 -0.69 -10.74
C LEU A 29 11.84 -0.12 -9.33
N HIS A 30 10.65 -0.18 -8.71
CA HIS A 30 10.42 0.49 -7.43
C HIS A 30 10.41 -0.46 -6.25
N GLY A 31 10.38 -1.78 -6.47
CA GLY A 31 10.37 -2.82 -5.43
C GLY A 31 9.13 -2.85 -4.53
N ARG A 32 8.37 -1.75 -4.48
CA ARG A 32 7.12 -1.59 -3.73
C ARG A 32 6.11 -0.86 -4.59
N THR A 33 4.92 -1.41 -4.69
CA THR A 33 3.76 -0.80 -5.34
C THR A 33 3.23 0.38 -4.53
N ALA A 34 2.43 1.26 -5.15
CA ALA A 34 1.76 2.34 -4.42
C ALA A 34 0.84 1.80 -3.30
N ALA A 35 0.18 0.67 -3.53
CA ALA A 35 -0.68 0.01 -2.55
C ALA A 35 0.11 -0.49 -1.33
N GLU A 36 1.28 -1.10 -1.55
CA GLU A 36 2.16 -1.54 -0.45
C GLU A 36 2.70 -0.36 0.34
N ARG A 37 3.13 0.71 -0.32
CA ARG A 37 3.56 1.95 0.37
C ARG A 37 2.44 2.61 1.18
N GLU A 38 1.21 2.50 0.73
CA GLU A 38 0.04 3.01 1.46
C GLU A 38 -0.25 2.14 2.69
N ARG A 39 -0.25 0.81 2.54
CA ARG A 39 -0.41 -0.13 3.66
C ARG A 39 0.66 0.10 4.73
N ASP A 40 1.93 0.16 4.31
CA ASP A 40 3.05 0.38 5.24
C ASP A 40 2.92 1.72 5.98
N ARG A 41 2.45 2.79 5.30
CA ARG A 41 2.16 4.08 5.95
C ARG A 41 1.04 3.96 6.99
N GLN A 42 -0.06 3.29 6.66
CA GLN A 42 -1.16 3.08 7.60
C GLN A 42 -0.75 2.23 8.80
N GLU A 43 0.07 1.20 8.59
CA GLU A 43 0.65 0.40 9.68
C GLU A 43 1.57 1.24 10.57
N ALA A 44 2.43 2.05 9.98
CA ALA A 44 3.30 2.98 10.73
C ALA A 44 2.48 4.01 11.52
N GLU A 45 1.40 4.56 10.96
CA GLU A 45 0.51 5.47 11.66
C GLU A 45 -0.24 4.80 12.82
N ARG A 46 -0.71 3.56 12.62
CA ARG A 46 -1.33 2.78 13.70
C ARG A 46 -0.33 2.52 14.82
N ALA A 47 0.89 2.09 14.48
CA ALA A 47 1.95 1.86 15.46
C ALA A 47 2.29 3.14 16.24
N ARG A 48 2.41 4.29 15.54
CA ARG A 48 2.60 5.59 16.18
C ARG A 48 1.46 5.92 17.16
N ARG A 49 0.21 5.82 16.72
CA ARG A 49 -0.95 6.08 17.60
C ARG A 49 -0.99 5.14 18.81
N THR A 50 -0.62 3.88 18.65
CA THR A 50 -0.52 2.93 19.76
C THR A 50 0.57 3.34 20.75
N LEU A 51 1.75 3.74 20.25
CA LEU A 51 2.85 4.21 21.10
C LEU A 51 2.52 5.53 21.79
N ASP A 52 1.92 6.49 21.07
CA ASP A 52 1.49 7.77 21.61
C ASP A 52 0.41 7.59 22.69
N GLY A 53 -0.57 6.70 22.45
CA GLY A 53 -1.58 6.36 23.46
C GLY A 53 -1.05 5.53 24.63
N ALA A 54 0.08 4.84 24.44
CA ALA A 54 0.81 4.15 25.50
C ALA A 54 1.80 5.07 26.22
N HIS A 55 2.05 6.28 25.71
CA HIS A 55 2.85 7.30 26.38
C HIS A 55 2.01 7.87 27.53
N LEU A 56 2.23 7.32 28.72
CA LEU A 56 1.77 7.94 29.96
C LEU A 56 2.63 9.19 30.18
N ASP A 57 2.10 10.38 29.87
CA ASP A 57 2.61 11.67 30.37
C ASP A 57 2.35 11.79 31.89
N GLY A 58 2.85 10.82 32.65
CA GLY A 58 2.53 10.63 34.06
C GLY A 58 3.41 9.54 34.68
N GLY A 59 4.72 9.61 34.47
CA GLY A 59 5.64 9.03 35.45
C GLY A 59 5.44 9.82 36.76
N PRO A 60 5.25 9.17 37.92
CA PRO A 60 5.03 9.88 39.17
C PRO A 60 6.28 10.68 39.54
N GLU A 61 6.28 11.98 39.23
CA GLU A 61 7.01 12.95 40.04
C GLU A 61 6.33 12.98 41.41
N GLY A 62 6.92 12.28 42.39
CA GLY A 62 6.51 12.39 43.79
C GLY A 62 6.61 11.10 44.59
N ASP A 63 7.83 10.63 44.84
CA ASP A 63 8.15 10.12 46.18
C ASP A 63 9.67 10.22 46.42
N THR A 64 10.09 11.39 46.92
CA THR A 64 11.32 11.50 47.69
C THR A 64 10.92 11.32 49.15
N PRO A 65 11.18 10.17 49.81
CA PRO A 65 11.17 10.11 51.25
C PRO A 65 12.56 10.43 51.81
N ALA A 66 12.54 11.03 52.99
CA ALA A 66 13.62 11.70 53.72
C ALA A 66 14.87 10.85 54.03
#